data_AF-A0AA49GR46-F1
#
_entry.id   AF-A0AA49GR46-F1
#
_cell.length_a   1.000
_cell.length_b   1.000
_cell.length_c   1.000
_cell.angle_alpha   90.00
_cell.angle_beta   90.00
_cell.angle_gamma   90.00
#
_symmetry.space_group_name_H-M   'P 1'
#
loop_
_entity.id
_entity.type
_entity.pdbx_description
1 polymer ?
#
loop_
_entity_poly.entity_id
_entity_poly.type
_entity_poly.pdbx_seq_one_letter_code
_entity_poly.pdbx_strand_id
1 'polypeptide(L)'
;MIRETVLGRRKLDLLPFQIDDAIQASQLASFTRRASAFAIDWVIVILCTKQLSLLLPLLLIFWIVRGRMKSTLRKGQRMVKRNILLADRHLSAYDINTNLRRRFTRHMVVYLYILMYLPIVLAVGWLIIGIVRLISPEQYGTIGEQVNQLFDVAFQPINSLNDAFHLAIRFLGAILYFALFTWQWQGQTPGKRMLHVKAAKINGKPFTFWSSLERSTGYASSAAFFLFGFFQYFWDRNRQTTHDKIAETVVIEI
;
A
#
# COMPACT_ATOMS: atom_id res chain seq x y z
N MET A 1 19.81 -50.36 -16.31
CA MET A 1 20.50 -50.19 -15.01
C MET A 1 20.32 -48.74 -14.59
N ILE A 2 19.46 -48.52 -13.60
CA ILE A 2 18.94 -47.21 -13.16
C ILE A 2 20.07 -46.49 -12.40
N ARG A 3 20.43 -45.27 -12.82
CA ARG A 3 21.33 -44.41 -12.03
C ARG A 3 20.55 -43.82 -10.87
N GLU A 4 20.91 -44.22 -9.66
CA GLU A 4 20.41 -43.67 -8.42
C GLU A 4 20.70 -42.16 -8.34
N THR A 5 19.63 -41.37 -8.35
CA THR A 5 19.64 -39.97 -7.95
C THR A 5 19.76 -39.92 -6.43
N VAL A 6 20.99 -39.77 -5.94
CA VAL A 6 21.26 -39.47 -4.53
C VAL A 6 20.65 -38.10 -4.22
N LEU A 7 19.42 -38.10 -3.70
CA LEU A 7 18.77 -36.97 -3.07
C LEU A 7 19.53 -36.67 -1.76
N GLY A 8 20.68 -36.00 -1.88
CA GLY A 8 21.37 -35.41 -0.74
C GLY A 8 20.41 -34.51 0.03
N ARG A 9 20.45 -34.56 1.37
CA ARG A 9 19.63 -33.68 2.24
C ARG A 9 19.76 -32.24 1.72
N ARG A 10 18.63 -31.61 1.39
CA ARG A 10 18.59 -30.20 0.99
C ARG A 10 19.29 -29.38 2.09
N LYS A 11 20.50 -28.89 1.81
CA LYS A 11 21.22 -27.99 2.72
C LYS A 11 20.68 -26.59 2.50
N LEU A 12 20.46 -25.84 3.59
CA LEU A 12 20.10 -24.44 3.51
C LEU A 12 21.23 -23.70 2.80
N ASP A 13 20.93 -23.06 1.68
CA ASP A 13 21.87 -22.15 1.04
C ASP A 13 21.93 -20.87 1.87
N LEU A 14 23.09 -20.58 2.44
CA LEU A 14 23.34 -19.39 3.26
C LEU A 14 23.82 -18.22 2.40
N LEU A 15 23.97 -18.40 1.08
CA LEU A 15 24.41 -17.33 0.21
C LEU A 15 23.46 -16.14 0.34
N PRO A 16 23.99 -14.95 0.68
CA PRO A 16 23.16 -13.77 0.84
C PRO A 16 22.44 -13.46 -0.47
N PHE A 17 21.22 -12.94 -0.34
CA PHE A 17 20.40 -12.51 -1.47
C PHE A 17 21.22 -11.60 -2.39
N GLN A 18 21.52 -12.06 -3.61
CA GLN A 18 22.31 -11.29 -4.56
C GLN A 18 21.51 -10.06 -5.02
N ILE A 19 22.09 -8.89 -4.79
CA ILE A 19 21.56 -7.61 -5.25
C ILE A 19 22.08 -7.37 -6.67
N ASP A 20 21.19 -6.95 -7.57
CA ASP A 20 21.58 -6.59 -8.93
C ASP A 20 22.35 -5.26 -8.95
N ASP A 21 23.55 -5.27 -9.55
CA ASP A 21 24.44 -4.11 -9.68
C ASP A 21 23.77 -2.94 -10.41
N ALA A 22 22.91 -3.21 -11.41
CA ALA A 22 22.18 -2.20 -12.15
C ALA A 22 21.17 -1.46 -11.28
N ILE A 23 20.59 -2.14 -10.30
CA ILE A 23 19.67 -1.53 -9.33
C ILE A 23 20.45 -0.72 -8.30
N GLN A 24 21.60 -1.21 -7.87
CA GLN A 24 22.47 -0.49 -6.93
C GLN A 24 22.97 0.85 -7.51
N ALA A 25 23.21 0.91 -8.81
CA ALA A 25 23.61 2.14 -9.50
C ALA A 25 22.43 3.11 -9.78
N SER A 26 21.18 2.65 -9.64
CA SER A 26 20.00 3.44 -10.00
C SER A 26 19.59 4.44 -8.92
N GLN A 27 18.98 5.55 -9.32
CA GLN A 27 18.42 6.52 -8.38
C GLN A 27 17.07 6.04 -7.85
N LEU A 28 16.93 6.05 -6.52
CA LEU A 28 15.69 5.72 -5.85
C LEU A 28 14.65 6.83 -6.05
N ALA A 29 13.42 6.44 -6.37
CA ALA A 29 12.33 7.39 -6.55
C ALA A 29 11.97 8.10 -5.24
N SER A 30 11.71 9.40 -5.33
CA SER A 30 11.29 10.23 -4.20
C SER A 30 9.89 9.89 -3.67
N PHE A 31 9.63 10.24 -2.41
CA PHE A 31 8.35 9.98 -1.75
C PHE A 31 7.18 10.60 -2.52
N THR A 32 7.31 11.86 -2.95
CA THR A 32 6.25 12.57 -3.68
C THR A 32 5.91 11.89 -4.99
N ARG A 33 6.90 11.45 -5.77
CA ARG A 33 6.65 10.71 -7.02
C ARG A 33 5.93 9.40 -6.76
N ARG A 34 6.32 8.65 -5.73
CA ARG A 34 5.65 7.39 -5.36
C ARG A 34 4.21 7.65 -4.90
N ALA A 35 4.01 8.62 -4.02
CA ALA A 35 2.71 8.97 -3.46
C ALA A 35 1.76 9.53 -4.54
N SER A 36 2.25 10.42 -5.41
CA SER A 36 1.47 10.95 -6.53
C SER A 36 1.12 9.85 -7.55
N ALA A 37 2.03 8.91 -7.83
CA ALA A 37 1.72 7.77 -8.71
C ALA A 37 0.58 6.94 -8.13
N PHE A 38 0.66 6.61 -6.84
CA PHE A 38 -0.36 5.86 -6.13
C PHE A 38 -1.70 6.60 -6.08
N ALA A 39 -1.69 7.91 -5.86
CA ALA A 39 -2.90 8.74 -5.89
C ALA A 39 -3.55 8.75 -7.28
N ILE A 40 -2.76 8.87 -8.35
CA ILE A 40 -3.25 8.78 -9.74
C ILE A 40 -3.89 7.42 -10.00
N ASP A 41 -3.24 6.33 -9.58
CA ASP A 41 -3.78 4.98 -9.72
C ASP A 41 -5.12 4.83 -8.97
N TRP A 42 -5.26 5.38 -7.77
CA TRP A 42 -6.53 5.38 -7.03
C TRP A 42 -7.63 6.19 -7.71
N VAL A 43 -7.29 7.35 -8.28
CA VAL A 43 -8.25 8.11 -9.09
C VAL A 43 -8.73 7.27 -10.27
N ILE A 44 -7.83 6.57 -10.95
CA ILE A 44 -8.20 5.67 -12.06
C ILE A 44 -9.11 4.54 -11.58
N VAL A 45 -8.75 3.86 -10.48
CA VAL A 45 -9.56 2.77 -9.90
C VAL A 45 -10.94 3.25 -9.48
N ILE A 46 -11.04 4.41 -8.83
CA ILE A 46 -12.32 4.98 -8.37
C ILE A 46 -13.21 5.37 -9.56
N LEU A 47 -12.62 6.01 -10.58
CA LEU A 47 -13.36 6.36 -11.80
C LEU A 47 -13.90 5.11 -12.49
N CYS A 48 -13.08 4.05 -12.60
CA CYS A 48 -13.50 2.76 -13.16
C CYS A 48 -14.63 2.10 -12.35
N THR A 49 -14.61 2.27 -11.03
CA THR A 49 -15.57 1.61 -10.12
C THR A 49 -16.91 2.34 -10.02
N LYS A 50 -16.91 3.67 -9.94
CA LYS A 50 -18.13 4.47 -9.69
C LYS A 50 -18.82 4.97 -10.96
N GLN A 51 -18.09 5.10 -12.07
CA GLN A 51 -18.58 5.80 -13.27
C GLN A 51 -18.17 5.09 -14.58
N LEU A 52 -18.23 3.76 -14.64
CA LEU A 52 -17.86 3.00 -15.85
C LEU A 52 -18.60 3.51 -17.11
N SER A 53 -19.87 3.88 -16.99
CA SER A 53 -20.69 4.44 -18.07
C SER A 53 -20.34 5.88 -18.47
N LEU A 54 -19.76 6.68 -17.57
CA LEU A 54 -19.32 8.06 -17.80
C LEU A 54 -17.86 8.14 -18.28
N LEU A 55 -17.05 7.12 -17.98
CA LEU A 55 -15.68 6.99 -18.43
C LEU A 55 -15.57 6.84 -19.95
N LEU A 56 -16.44 6.05 -20.58
CA LEU A 56 -16.46 5.87 -22.03
C LEU A 56 -16.68 7.18 -22.79
N PRO A 57 -17.73 8.00 -22.52
CA PRO A 57 -17.90 9.28 -23.17
C PRO A 57 -16.82 10.30 -22.78
N LEU A 58 -16.29 10.29 -21.54
CA LEU A 58 -15.16 11.15 -21.17
C LEU A 58 -13.86 10.77 -21.91
N LEU A 59 -13.57 9.49 -22.10
CA LEU A 59 -12.44 9.02 -22.89
C LEU A 59 -12.62 9.35 -24.38
N LEU A 60 -13.87 9.31 -24.88
CA LEU A 60 -14.21 9.65 -26.26
C LEU A 60 -14.12 11.16 -26.51
N ILE A 61 -14.63 11.99 -25.59
CA ILE A 61 -14.44 13.45 -25.56
C ILE A 61 -12.97 13.78 -25.38
N PHE A 62 -12.26 13.11 -24.47
CA PHE A 62 -10.81 13.29 -24.29
C PHE A 62 -10.05 12.91 -25.56
N TRP A 63 -10.43 11.84 -26.26
CA TRP A 63 -9.81 11.42 -27.52
C TRP A 63 -10.05 12.44 -28.65
N ILE A 64 -11.28 12.97 -28.77
CA ILE A 64 -11.65 14.03 -29.71
C ILE A 64 -10.91 15.34 -29.40
N VAL A 65 -10.86 15.72 -28.12
CA VAL A 65 -10.32 17.02 -27.68
C VAL A 65 -8.80 16.95 -27.46
N ARG A 66 -8.21 15.75 -27.36
CA ARG A 66 -6.76 15.49 -27.20
C ARG A 66 -5.93 16.23 -28.24
N GLY A 67 -6.42 16.34 -29.48
CA GLY A 67 -5.76 17.07 -30.56
C GLY A 67 -5.66 18.57 -30.30
N ARG A 68 -6.71 19.17 -29.73
CA ARG A 68 -6.80 20.61 -29.40
C ARG A 68 -6.15 20.97 -28.07
N MET A 69 -6.15 20.05 -27.12
CA MET A 69 -5.60 20.26 -25.78
C MET A 69 -4.10 19.97 -25.64
N LYS A 70 -3.38 19.55 -26.69
CA LYS A 70 -1.95 19.20 -26.58
C LYS A 70 -1.11 20.30 -25.92
N SER A 71 -1.38 21.58 -26.22
CA SER A 71 -0.64 22.71 -25.62
C SER A 71 -0.97 22.91 -24.14
N THR A 72 -2.25 22.84 -23.76
CA THR A 72 -2.72 22.96 -22.37
C THR A 72 -2.31 21.77 -21.52
N LEU A 73 -2.40 20.54 -22.06
CA LEU A 73 -1.88 19.32 -21.42
C LEU A 73 -0.38 19.42 -21.20
N ARG A 74 0.39 19.89 -22.19
CA ARG A 74 1.84 20.12 -22.03
C ARG A 74 2.15 21.19 -20.98
N LYS A 75 1.34 22.25 -20.87
CA LYS A 75 1.46 23.27 -19.80
C LYS A 75 1.12 22.68 -18.42
N GLY A 76 0.03 21.92 -18.32
CA GLY A 76 -0.38 21.22 -17.10
C GLY A 76 0.66 20.19 -16.64
N GLN A 77 1.15 19.36 -17.55
CA GLN A 77 2.26 18.42 -17.29
C GLN A 77 3.51 19.15 -16.81
N ARG A 78 3.88 20.27 -17.43
CA ARG A 78 5.00 21.10 -16.98
C ARG A 78 4.77 21.66 -15.57
N MET A 79 3.56 22.10 -15.26
CA MET A 79 3.21 22.64 -13.94
C MET A 79 3.25 21.55 -12.85
N VAL A 80 2.64 20.39 -13.12
CA VAL A 80 2.66 19.23 -12.22
C VAL A 80 4.08 18.75 -12.01
N LYS A 81 4.86 18.58 -13.10
CA LYS A 81 6.28 18.20 -13.01
C LYS A 81 7.07 19.20 -12.19
N ARG A 82 6.85 20.51 -12.40
CA ARG A 82 7.51 21.56 -11.61
C ARG A 82 7.15 21.46 -10.14
N ASN A 83 5.88 21.31 -9.79
CA ASN A 83 5.43 21.22 -8.40
C ASN A 83 5.92 19.95 -7.72
N ILE A 84 5.92 18.82 -8.42
CA ILE A 84 6.51 17.56 -7.92
C ILE A 84 8.01 17.75 -7.68
N LEU A 85 8.75 18.33 -8.64
CA LEU A 85 10.19 18.60 -8.48
C LEU A 85 10.50 19.61 -7.38
N LEU A 86 9.62 20.59 -7.14
CA LEU A 86 9.75 21.53 -6.03
C LEU A 86 9.52 20.83 -4.70
N ALA A 87 8.46 20.04 -4.58
CA ALA A 87 8.17 19.24 -3.39
C ALA A 87 9.30 18.23 -3.12
N ASP A 88 9.85 17.64 -4.18
CA ASP A 88 10.98 16.72 -4.12
C ASP A 88 12.24 17.42 -3.60
N ARG A 89 12.58 18.60 -4.13
CA ARG A 89 13.69 19.43 -3.61
C ARG A 89 13.51 19.82 -2.14
N HIS A 90 12.28 20.13 -1.73
CA HIS A 90 12.00 20.42 -0.33
C HIS A 90 12.19 19.19 0.54
N LEU A 91 11.69 18.02 0.13
CA LEU A 91 11.83 16.78 0.89
C LEU A 91 13.26 16.23 0.88
N SER A 92 14.03 16.43 -0.19
CA SER A 92 15.42 16.01 -0.26
C SER A 92 16.35 16.88 0.58
N ALA A 93 16.01 18.16 0.77
CA ALA A 93 16.69 19.04 1.71
C ALA A 93 16.49 18.61 3.18
N TYR A 94 15.40 17.88 3.47
CA TYR A 94 15.21 17.25 4.77
C TYR A 94 16.00 15.94 4.85
N ASP A 95 17.29 16.05 5.18
CA ASP A 95 18.02 14.89 5.67
C ASP A 95 17.53 14.59 7.10
N ILE A 96 16.76 13.52 7.25
CA ILE A 96 16.18 13.14 8.54
C ILE A 96 17.33 12.74 9.46
N ASN A 97 17.65 13.63 10.40
CA ASN A 97 18.66 13.40 11.43
C ASN A 97 18.48 12.00 12.03
N THR A 98 19.57 11.25 12.18
CA THR A 98 19.56 9.90 12.76
C THR A 98 18.86 9.85 14.13
N ASN A 99 18.92 10.94 14.90
CA ASN A 99 18.18 11.09 16.15
C ASN A 99 16.67 11.24 15.95
N LEU A 100 16.23 12.02 14.95
CA LEU A 100 14.81 12.13 14.60
C LEU A 100 14.28 10.78 14.10
N ARG A 101 15.08 10.08 13.29
CA ARG A 101 14.80 8.70 12.85
C ARG A 101 14.58 7.78 14.05
N ARG A 102 15.52 7.76 15.00
CA ARG A 102 15.42 6.94 16.22
C ARG A 102 14.22 7.30 17.09
N ARG A 103 13.93 8.60 17.29
CA ARG A 103 12.76 9.07 18.06
C ARG A 103 11.46 8.65 17.40
N PHE A 104 11.35 8.85 16.09
CA PHE A 104 10.19 8.45 15.32
C PHE A 104 9.98 6.93 15.40
N THR A 105 11.03 6.12 15.18
CA THR A 105 10.95 4.66 15.30
C THR A 105 10.48 4.23 16.70
N ARG A 106 10.94 4.90 17.77
CA ARG A 106 10.49 4.61 19.13
C ARG A 106 8.99 4.88 19.30
N HIS A 107 8.51 6.05 18.88
CA HIS A 107 7.09 6.39 18.98
C HIS A 107 6.21 5.51 18.07
N MET A 108 6.72 5.15 16.91
CA MET A 108 6.13 4.18 16.00
C MET A 108 5.99 2.80 16.65
N VAL A 109 7.01 2.32 17.36
CA VAL A 109 6.95 1.02 18.04
C VAL A 109 5.87 1.08 19.13
N VAL A 110 5.80 2.17 19.90
CA VAL A 110 4.73 2.39 20.88
C VAL A 110 3.35 2.41 20.19
N TYR A 111 3.22 3.09 19.06
CA TYR A 111 1.99 3.11 18.28
C TYR A 111 1.58 1.70 17.80
N LEU A 112 2.52 0.92 17.26
CA LEU A 112 2.26 -0.46 16.84
C LEU A 112 1.86 -1.34 18.03
N TYR A 113 2.47 -1.14 19.20
CA TYR A 113 2.06 -1.81 20.43
C TYR A 113 0.65 -1.40 20.86
N ILE A 114 0.31 -0.10 20.82
CA ILE A 114 -1.06 0.36 21.07
C ILE A 114 -2.02 -0.31 20.09
N LEU A 115 -1.73 -0.30 18.79
CA LEU A 115 -2.59 -0.91 17.78
C LEU A 115 -2.76 -2.42 17.96
N MET A 116 -1.72 -3.12 18.44
CA MET A 116 -1.75 -4.57 18.66
C MET A 116 -2.42 -4.95 19.99
N TYR A 117 -2.19 -4.17 21.06
CA TYR A 117 -2.74 -4.45 22.39
C TYR A 117 -4.13 -3.84 22.60
N LEU A 118 -4.49 -2.75 21.94
CA LEU A 118 -5.80 -2.12 22.06
C LEU A 118 -6.94 -3.11 21.75
N PRO A 119 -6.91 -3.93 20.67
CA PRO A 119 -7.92 -4.95 20.43
C PRO A 119 -7.99 -6.00 21.53
N ILE A 120 -6.83 -6.38 22.10
CA ILE A 120 -6.75 -7.35 23.21
C ILE A 120 -7.40 -6.76 24.46
N VAL A 121 -7.10 -5.50 24.79
CA VAL A 121 -7.70 -4.78 25.92
C VAL A 121 -9.20 -4.61 25.73
N LEU A 122 -9.65 -4.25 24.52
CA LEU A 122 -11.06 -4.18 24.17
C LEU A 122 -11.74 -5.55 24.30
N ALA A 123 -11.10 -6.63 23.86
CA ALA A 123 -11.62 -8.00 24.00
C ALA A 123 -11.74 -8.44 25.46
N VAL A 124 -10.75 -8.10 26.30
CA VAL A 124 -10.82 -8.36 27.75
C VAL A 124 -11.93 -7.53 28.39
N GLY A 125 -12.08 -6.25 28.02
CA GLY A 125 -13.19 -5.42 28.46
C GLY A 125 -14.54 -6.02 28.06
N TRP A 126 -14.65 -6.54 26.85
CA TRP A 126 -15.84 -7.24 26.35
C TRP A 126 -16.14 -8.51 27.16
N LEU A 127 -15.11 -9.27 27.53
CA LEU A 127 -15.23 -10.45 28.37
C LEU A 127 -15.67 -10.10 29.80
N ILE A 128 -15.13 -9.02 30.39
CA ILE A 128 -15.55 -8.50 31.70
C ILE A 128 -17.03 -8.08 31.66
N ILE A 129 -17.45 -7.35 30.63
CA ILE A 129 -18.85 -6.97 30.41
C ILE A 129 -19.73 -8.22 30.32
N GLY A 130 -19.27 -9.28 29.62
CA GLY A 130 -19.95 -10.57 29.56
C GLY A 130 -20.07 -11.29 30.91
N ILE A 131 -19.06 -11.19 31.78
CA ILE A 131 -19.11 -11.76 33.14
C ILE A 131 -20.07 -10.97 34.03
N VAL A 132 -20.03 -9.63 33.98
CA VAL A 132 -20.97 -8.77 34.73
C VAL A 132 -22.42 -9.09 34.35
N ARG A 133 -22.68 -9.37 33.07
CA ARG A 133 -23.99 -9.84 32.58
C ARG A 133 -24.48 -11.09 33.30
N LEU A 134 -23.60 -12.04 33.60
CA LEU A 134 -23.94 -13.31 34.25
C LEU A 134 -24.20 -13.15 35.75
N ILE A 135 -23.51 -12.22 36.41
CA ILE A 135 -23.54 -12.05 37.86
C ILE A 135 -24.66 -11.09 38.30
N SER A 136 -24.92 -10.03 37.54
CA SER A 136 -25.88 -8.99 37.92
C SER A 136 -26.66 -8.48 36.69
N PRO A 137 -27.71 -9.21 36.27
CA PRO A 137 -28.48 -8.91 35.07
C PRO A 137 -29.11 -7.52 35.07
N GLU A 138 -29.55 -7.03 36.23
CA GLU A 138 -30.21 -5.72 36.36
C GLU A 138 -29.24 -4.54 36.12
N GLN A 139 -27.98 -4.67 36.54
CA GLN A 139 -26.96 -3.65 36.38
C GLN A 139 -26.36 -3.62 34.96
N TYR A 140 -26.44 -4.74 34.25
CA TYR A 140 -25.94 -4.86 32.88
C TYR A 140 -26.76 -4.05 31.87
N GLY A 141 -28.07 -3.91 32.08
CA GLY A 141 -28.99 -3.27 31.12
C GLY A 141 -28.53 -1.87 30.69
N THR A 142 -28.22 -1.00 31.65
CA THR A 142 -27.87 0.40 31.37
C THR A 142 -26.45 0.58 30.81
N ILE A 143 -25.49 -0.26 31.23
CA ILE A 143 -24.07 -0.14 30.82
C ILE A 143 -23.83 -0.87 29.49
N GLY A 144 -24.42 -2.06 29.33
CA GLY A 144 -24.32 -2.85 28.12
C GLY A 144 -24.95 -2.17 26.92
N GLU A 145 -26.11 -1.52 27.08
CA GLU A 145 -26.75 -0.78 25.98
C GLU A 145 -25.93 0.42 25.52
N GLN A 146 -25.37 1.21 26.42
CA GLN A 146 -24.53 2.37 26.05
C GLN A 146 -23.26 1.94 25.31
N VAL A 147 -22.60 0.87 25.77
CA VAL A 147 -21.40 0.33 25.12
C VAL A 147 -21.76 -0.26 23.75
N ASN A 148 -22.84 -1.06 23.67
CA ASN A 148 -23.27 -1.66 22.41
C ASN A 148 -23.71 -0.60 21.41
N GLN A 149 -24.40 0.47 21.82
CA GLN A 149 -24.76 1.59 20.93
C GLN A 149 -23.52 2.31 20.41
N LEU A 150 -22.51 2.58 21.25
CA LEU A 150 -21.24 3.18 20.82
C LEU A 150 -20.48 2.27 19.85
N PHE A 151 -20.43 0.96 20.12
CA PHE A 151 -19.82 -0.03 19.24
C PHE A 151 -20.57 -0.15 17.92
N ASP A 152 -21.89 -0.25 17.95
CA ASP A 152 -22.71 -0.36 16.77
C ASP A 152 -22.57 0.89 15.91
N VAL A 153 -22.56 2.10 16.47
CA VAL A 153 -22.31 3.34 15.71
C VAL A 153 -20.89 3.36 15.11
N ALA A 154 -19.88 2.94 15.87
CA ALA A 154 -18.49 2.93 15.40
C ALA A 154 -18.21 1.87 14.31
N PHE A 155 -18.90 0.73 14.36
CA PHE A 155 -18.70 -0.42 13.47
C PHE A 155 -19.89 -0.69 12.53
N GLN A 156 -20.90 0.20 12.47
CA GLN A 156 -22.03 0.15 11.52
C GLN A 156 -21.60 -0.27 10.10
N PRO A 157 -20.51 0.26 9.51
CA PRO A 157 -20.11 -0.09 8.14
C PRO A 157 -19.56 -1.51 7.96
N ILE A 158 -19.25 -2.21 9.07
CA ILE A 158 -18.63 -3.54 9.07
C ILE A 158 -19.69 -4.64 9.31
N ASN A 159 -20.77 -4.34 10.04
CA ASN A 159 -21.77 -5.34 10.46
C ASN A 159 -22.79 -5.71 9.35
N SER A 160 -22.92 -4.92 8.29
CA SER A 160 -23.73 -5.28 7.12
C SER A 160 -22.96 -6.21 6.19
N LEU A 161 -23.27 -7.52 6.26
CA LEU A 161 -22.64 -8.55 5.42
C LEU A 161 -22.66 -8.22 3.92
N ASN A 162 -23.68 -7.50 3.44
CA ASN A 162 -23.78 -7.08 2.04
C ASN A 162 -22.78 -5.96 1.70
N ASP A 163 -22.60 -4.96 2.58
CA ASP A 163 -21.63 -3.89 2.32
C ASP A 163 -20.20 -4.39 2.48
N ALA A 164 -19.97 -5.31 3.42
CA ALA A 164 -18.69 -6.01 3.56
C ALA A 164 -18.33 -6.79 2.29
N PHE A 165 -19.29 -7.48 1.68
CA PHE A 165 -19.08 -8.20 0.43
C PHE A 165 -18.79 -7.25 -0.75
N HIS A 166 -19.56 -6.16 -0.89
CA HIS A 166 -19.30 -5.12 -1.89
C HIS A 166 -17.93 -4.46 -1.71
N LEU A 167 -17.53 -4.21 -0.47
CA LEU A 167 -16.23 -3.65 -0.12
C LEU A 167 -15.11 -4.64 -0.47
N ALA A 168 -15.28 -5.93 -0.14
CA ALA A 168 -14.31 -6.97 -0.47
C ALA A 168 -14.10 -7.11 -1.98
N ILE A 169 -15.16 -7.08 -2.79
CA ILE A 169 -15.06 -7.09 -4.25
C ILE A 169 -14.30 -5.88 -4.77
N ARG A 170 -14.56 -4.68 -4.23
CA ARG A 170 -13.84 -3.46 -4.62
C ARG A 170 -12.34 -3.55 -4.29
N PHE A 171 -12.00 -4.05 -3.10
CA PHE A 171 -10.61 -4.27 -2.72
C PHE A 171 -9.94 -5.34 -3.58
N LEU A 172 -10.62 -6.44 -3.88
CA LEU A 172 -10.11 -7.48 -4.76
C LEU A 172 -9.84 -6.93 -6.17
N GLY A 173 -10.77 -6.14 -6.71
CA GLY A 173 -10.59 -5.45 -8.00
C GLY A 173 -9.37 -4.51 -8.01
N ALA A 174 -9.15 -3.76 -6.92
CA ALA A 174 -7.97 -2.92 -6.79
C ALA A 174 -6.66 -3.75 -6.70
N ILE A 175 -6.65 -4.84 -5.94
CA ILE A 175 -5.50 -5.75 -5.84
C ILE A 175 -5.17 -6.34 -7.22
N LEU A 176 -6.19 -6.80 -7.96
CA LEU A 176 -6.01 -7.34 -9.31
C LEU A 176 -5.53 -6.27 -10.29
N TYR A 177 -6.05 -5.04 -10.22
CA TYR A 177 -5.56 -3.91 -11.01
C TYR A 177 -4.06 -3.71 -10.79
N PHE A 178 -3.64 -3.56 -9.54
CA PHE A 178 -2.22 -3.34 -9.23
C PHE A 178 -1.35 -4.52 -9.64
N ALA A 179 -1.81 -5.76 -9.44
CA ALA A 179 -1.07 -6.96 -9.79
C ALA A 179 -0.89 -7.11 -11.31
N LEU A 180 -1.97 -6.93 -12.08
CA LEU A 180 -1.95 -7.07 -13.53
C LEU A 180 -1.07 -6.02 -14.20
N PHE A 181 -1.23 -4.75 -13.84
CA PHE A 181 -0.40 -3.69 -14.44
C PHE A 181 1.07 -3.84 -14.05
N THR A 182 1.35 -4.12 -12.76
CA THR A 182 2.73 -4.33 -12.30
C THR A 182 3.38 -5.51 -13.01
N TRP A 183 2.65 -6.60 -13.24
CA TRP A 183 3.15 -7.75 -13.98
C TRP A 183 3.38 -7.43 -15.46
N GLN A 184 2.35 -6.92 -16.15
CA GLN A 184 2.39 -6.66 -17.59
C GLN A 184 3.43 -5.60 -17.98
N TRP A 185 3.64 -4.60 -17.13
CA TRP A 185 4.56 -3.51 -17.38
C TRP A 185 5.83 -3.56 -16.52
N GLN A 186 6.17 -4.76 -16.03
CA GLN A 186 7.44 -5.05 -15.36
C GLN A 186 7.78 -4.04 -14.25
N GLY A 187 6.86 -3.88 -13.30
CA GLY A 187 7.02 -3.01 -12.13
C GLY A 187 6.31 -1.66 -12.21
N GLN A 188 5.55 -1.39 -13.29
CA GLN A 188 4.86 -0.13 -13.49
C GLN A 188 3.34 -0.26 -13.45
N THR A 189 2.69 0.79 -12.97
CA THR A 189 1.25 1.05 -13.06
C THR A 189 1.01 2.28 -13.93
N PRO A 190 -0.23 2.58 -14.36
CA PRO A 190 -0.51 3.77 -15.16
C PRO A 190 0.01 5.06 -14.53
N GLY A 191 -0.22 5.26 -13.24
CA GLY A 191 0.29 6.40 -12.48
C GLY A 191 1.82 6.42 -12.40
N LYS A 192 2.45 5.26 -12.16
CA LYS A 192 3.93 5.16 -12.13
C LYS A 192 4.57 5.46 -13.48
N ARG A 193 3.95 5.03 -14.59
CA ARG A 193 4.38 5.37 -15.96
C ARG A 193 4.34 6.87 -16.21
N MET A 194 3.27 7.54 -15.78
CA MET A 194 3.14 8.99 -15.94
C MET A 194 4.23 9.76 -15.21
N LEU A 195 4.72 9.22 -14.08
CA LEU A 195 5.75 9.84 -13.25
C LEU A 195 7.16 9.28 -13.48
N HIS A 196 7.36 8.42 -14.49
CA HIS A 196 8.66 7.84 -14.84
C HIS A 196 9.34 7.14 -13.66
N VAL A 197 8.56 6.36 -12.91
CA VAL A 197 9.07 5.52 -11.82
C VAL A 197 8.68 4.07 -12.08
N LYS A 198 9.51 3.11 -11.64
CA LYS A 198 9.16 1.68 -11.65
C LYS A 198 9.56 1.01 -10.35
N ALA A 199 8.78 0.02 -9.93
CA ALA A 199 9.27 -0.96 -8.99
C ALA A 199 10.24 -1.92 -9.71
N ALA A 200 11.31 -2.31 -9.07
CA ALA A 200 12.26 -3.32 -9.54
C ALA A 200 12.52 -4.31 -8.41
N LYS A 201 12.60 -5.60 -8.72
CA LYS A 201 13.00 -6.61 -7.73
C LYS A 201 14.48 -6.46 -7.41
N ILE A 202 14.86 -6.56 -6.14
CA ILE A 202 16.26 -6.35 -5.70
C ILE A 202 17.23 -7.32 -6.41
N ASN A 203 16.77 -8.51 -6.79
CA ASN A 203 17.54 -9.52 -7.52
C ASN A 203 17.58 -9.33 -9.05
N GLY A 204 17.04 -8.22 -9.58
CA GLY A 204 17.05 -7.96 -11.02
C GLY A 204 16.05 -8.78 -11.85
N LYS A 205 15.40 -9.78 -11.25
CA LYS A 205 14.50 -10.68 -11.97
C LYS A 205 13.23 -9.94 -12.42
N PRO A 206 12.64 -10.33 -13.56
CA PRO A 206 11.37 -9.77 -14.00
C PRO A 206 10.25 -10.07 -12.99
N PHE A 207 9.21 -9.24 -13.01
CA PHE A 207 8.03 -9.47 -12.19
C PHE A 207 7.28 -10.69 -12.71
N THR A 208 7.03 -11.65 -11.83
CA THR A 208 6.03 -12.70 -12.04
C THR A 208 4.66 -12.20 -11.59
N PHE A 209 3.59 -12.83 -12.08
CA PHE A 209 2.23 -12.53 -11.63
C PHE A 209 2.11 -12.67 -10.11
N TRP A 210 2.68 -13.75 -9.54
CA TRP A 210 2.69 -13.99 -8.10
C TRP A 210 3.41 -12.90 -7.32
N SER A 211 4.63 -12.52 -7.73
CA SER A 211 5.36 -11.43 -7.07
C SER A 211 4.64 -10.08 -7.14
N SER A 212 3.85 -9.87 -8.21
CA SER A 212 3.03 -8.67 -8.37
C SER A 212 1.81 -8.69 -7.44
N LEU A 213 1.24 -9.87 -7.20
CA LEU A 213 0.14 -10.08 -6.26
C LEU A 213 0.60 -9.92 -4.80
N GLU A 214 1.75 -10.49 -4.43
CA GLU A 214 2.40 -10.29 -3.12
C GLU A 214 2.61 -8.81 -2.82
N ARG A 215 3.15 -8.07 -3.81
CA ARG A 215 3.31 -6.62 -3.68
C ARG A 215 1.97 -5.90 -3.53
N SER A 216 0.94 -6.33 -4.27
CA SER A 216 -0.37 -5.67 -4.29
C SER A 216 -1.14 -5.86 -2.99
N THR A 217 -1.10 -7.08 -2.44
CA THR A 217 -1.64 -7.39 -1.10
C THR A 217 -0.87 -6.65 0.00
N GLY A 218 0.43 -6.44 -0.18
CA GLY A 218 1.21 -5.57 0.70
C GLY A 218 0.68 -4.13 0.79
N TYR A 219 0.08 -3.57 -0.27
CA TYR A 219 -0.58 -2.26 -0.17
C TYR A 219 -1.81 -2.31 0.75
N ALA A 220 -2.59 -3.40 0.69
CA ALA A 220 -3.72 -3.61 1.58
C ALA A 220 -3.25 -3.72 3.04
N SER A 221 -2.17 -4.45 3.31
CA SER A 221 -1.55 -4.50 4.64
C SER A 221 -1.08 -3.12 5.09
N SER A 222 -0.41 -2.37 4.20
CA SER A 222 0.04 -1.01 4.50
C SER A 222 -1.13 -0.07 4.85
N ALA A 223 -2.28 -0.25 4.19
CA ALA A 223 -3.51 0.51 4.45
C ALA A 223 -4.22 0.07 5.74
N ALA A 224 -4.28 -1.23 6.03
CA ALA A 224 -4.87 -1.79 7.24
C ALA A 224 -4.16 -1.29 8.51
N PHE A 225 -2.85 -1.09 8.45
CA PHE A 225 -2.08 -0.41 9.49
C PHE A 225 -2.19 1.13 9.38
N PHE A 226 -3.33 1.70 9.01
CA PHE A 226 -3.56 3.15 8.89
C PHE A 226 -2.53 3.90 8.04
N LEU A 227 -2.22 3.36 6.85
CA LEU A 227 -1.18 3.88 5.93
C LEU A 227 0.24 3.88 6.51
N PHE A 228 0.44 3.28 7.68
CA PHE A 228 1.73 3.25 8.36
C PHE A 228 2.81 2.56 7.54
N GLY A 229 2.43 1.53 6.77
CA GLY A 229 3.38 0.82 5.91
C GLY A 229 4.05 1.70 4.85
N PHE A 230 3.43 2.83 4.48
CA PHE A 230 4.01 3.81 3.55
C PHE A 230 5.03 4.73 4.23
N PHE A 231 4.86 5.04 5.51
CA PHE A 231 5.79 5.92 6.23
C PHE A 231 7.17 5.29 6.43
N GLN A 232 7.28 3.96 6.34
CA GLN A 232 8.57 3.23 6.38
C GLN A 232 9.63 3.80 5.43
N TYR A 233 9.20 4.42 4.34
CA TYR A 233 10.05 5.17 3.42
C TYR A 233 11.04 6.14 4.10
N PHE A 234 10.61 6.85 5.15
CA PHE A 234 11.39 7.95 5.73
C PHE A 234 12.58 7.48 6.56
N TRP A 235 12.48 6.31 7.20
CA TRP A 235 13.52 5.75 8.07
C TRP A 235 14.15 4.47 7.55
N ASP A 236 13.69 3.93 6.43
CA ASP A 236 14.36 2.83 5.78
C ASP A 236 15.56 3.36 4.97
N ARG A 237 16.70 2.66 5.01
CA ARG A 237 17.91 3.08 4.26
C ARG A 237 17.69 2.98 2.75
N ASN A 238 16.97 1.96 2.31
CA ASN A 238 16.67 1.70 0.90
C ASN A 238 15.33 2.33 0.48
N ARG A 239 14.76 3.20 1.34
CA ARG A 239 13.46 3.83 1.12
C ARG A 239 12.35 2.82 0.83
N GLN A 240 12.45 1.62 1.41
CA GLN A 240 11.46 0.57 1.22
C GLN A 240 10.27 0.75 2.16
N THR A 241 9.07 0.62 1.60
CA THR A 241 7.81 0.52 2.34
C THR A 241 7.49 -0.93 2.70
N THR A 242 6.44 -1.18 3.49
CA THR A 242 6.06 -2.55 3.89
C THR A 242 5.83 -3.48 2.69
N HIS A 243 5.13 -3.00 1.65
CA HIS A 243 4.88 -3.80 0.46
C HIS A 243 6.12 -3.98 -0.42
N ASP A 244 7.06 -3.03 -0.38
CA ASP A 244 8.37 -3.16 -1.03
C ASP A 244 9.19 -4.27 -0.37
N LYS A 245 9.17 -4.34 0.97
CA LYS A 245 9.90 -5.37 1.75
C LYS A 245 9.32 -6.76 1.55
N ILE A 246 8.00 -6.90 1.58
CA ILE A 246 7.31 -8.18 1.37
C ILE A 246 7.65 -8.75 -0.01
N ALA A 247 7.65 -7.91 -1.05
CA ALA A 247 7.91 -8.34 -2.42
C ALA A 247 9.39 -8.28 -2.83
N GLU A 248 10.31 -7.97 -1.91
CA GLU A 248 11.75 -7.82 -2.17
C GLU A 248 12.05 -6.85 -3.33
N THR A 249 11.44 -5.67 -3.27
CA THR A 249 11.47 -4.68 -4.35
C THR A 249 11.89 -3.31 -3.86
N VAL A 250 12.36 -2.49 -4.79
CA VAL A 250 12.67 -1.06 -4.60
C VAL A 250 12.02 -0.27 -5.73
N VAL A 251 11.75 1.03 -5.51
CA VAL A 251 11.22 1.88 -6.58
C VAL A 251 12.29 2.84 -7.06
N ILE A 252 12.56 2.80 -8.35
CA ILE A 252 13.65 3.51 -9.02
C ILE A 252 13.07 4.48 -10.05
N GLU A 253 13.83 5.53 -10.34
CA GLU A 253 13.53 6.48 -11.42
C GLU A 253 14.01 5.94 -12.77
N ILE A 254 13.35 6.34 -13.85
CA ILE A 254 13.67 5.97 -15.24
C ILE A 254 13.83 7.22 -16.09
#